data_AF-A0A0R3SME4-F1
#
_entry.id   AF-A0A0R3SME4-F1
#
_cell.length_a   1.000
_cell.length_b   1.000
_cell.length_c   1.000
_cell.angle_alpha   90.00
_cell.angle_beta   90.00
_cell.angle_gamma   90.00
#
_symmetry.space_group_name_H-M   'P 1'
#
loop_
_entity.id
_entity.type
_entity.pdbx_description
1 polymer ?
#
loop_
_entity_poly.entity_id
_entity_poly.type
_entity_poly.pdbx_seq_one_letter_code
_entity_poly.pdbx_strand_id
1 'polypeptide(L)'
;MKSLSPESDLVLFSQVKATCNNSARFVNTVIQTSMPARKLMIKFDSADVGQVSSFEITVTPYYLGSSFNCPADHFRCFNTRDHCIPDSITCDGVDNCFDNSDESNYLCTGRIGNLPLPLFIILVIGRLALCSIIIA
;
A
#
# COMPACT_ATOMS: atom_id res chain seq x y z
N MET A 1 -23.15 4.94 41.14
CA MET A 1 -22.00 5.86 41.19
C MET A 1 -20.76 5.09 41.62
N LYS A 2 -19.88 4.78 40.67
CA LYS A 2 -18.47 4.47 40.95
C LYS A 2 -17.66 5.03 39.79
N SER A 3 -17.00 6.14 40.05
CA SER A 3 -16.01 6.75 39.17
C SER A 3 -14.80 5.83 39.10
N LEU A 4 -14.46 5.31 37.94
CA LEU A 4 -13.12 4.79 37.66
C LEU A 4 -12.62 5.48 36.39
N SER A 5 -11.73 6.44 36.58
CA SER A 5 -10.74 6.87 35.59
C SER A 5 -9.36 6.37 36.07
N PRO A 6 -8.32 6.53 35.25
CA PRO A 6 -7.74 5.54 34.36
C PRO A 6 -6.43 4.96 34.96
N GLU A 7 -5.78 4.03 34.26
CA GLU A 7 -4.44 3.48 34.59
C GLU A 7 -4.38 2.21 35.46
N SER A 8 -5.14 1.17 35.10
CA SER A 8 -4.80 -0.18 35.50
C SER A 8 -5.19 -1.21 34.44
N ASP A 9 -4.36 -1.37 33.42
CA ASP A 9 -4.28 -2.61 32.62
C ASP A 9 -2.91 -2.69 31.93
N LEU A 10 -1.88 -2.78 32.77
CA LEU A 10 -0.63 -3.42 32.38
C LEU A 10 -0.90 -4.93 32.42
N VAL A 11 -1.07 -5.54 31.24
CA VAL A 11 -0.45 -6.81 30.79
C VAL A 11 -1.28 -7.46 29.66
N LEU A 12 -0.63 -7.56 28.48
CA LEU A 12 -0.75 -8.66 27.51
C LEU A 12 -1.67 -8.59 26.28
N PHE A 13 -1.91 -7.44 25.64
CA PHE A 13 -2.15 -7.45 24.18
C PHE A 13 -1.53 -6.20 23.56
N SER A 14 -0.91 -6.36 22.39
CA SER A 14 -0.31 -5.28 21.58
C SER A 14 -1.39 -4.28 21.13
N GLN A 15 -1.86 -3.43 22.04
CA GLN A 15 -2.91 -2.45 21.78
C GLN A 15 -2.27 -1.05 21.77
N VAL A 16 -2.23 -0.45 20.59
CA VAL A 16 -1.82 0.94 20.40
C VAL A 16 -3.09 1.79 20.39
N LYS A 17 -3.16 2.83 21.22
CA LYS A 17 -4.29 3.78 21.28
C LYS A 17 -3.86 5.15 20.74
N ALA A 18 -4.54 5.64 19.71
CA ALA A 18 -4.40 7.00 19.21
C ALA A 18 -5.65 7.84 19.51
N THR A 19 -5.43 9.13 19.70
CA THR A 19 -6.42 10.19 19.93
C THR A 19 -5.99 11.43 19.14
N CYS A 20 -6.87 12.44 19.02
CA CYS A 20 -6.55 13.70 18.34
C CYS A 20 -5.31 14.42 18.90
N ASN A 21 -4.98 14.21 20.18
CA ASN A 21 -3.86 14.88 20.84
C ASN A 21 -2.55 14.07 20.81
N ASN A 22 -2.58 12.82 20.33
CA ASN A 22 -1.40 11.95 20.30
C ASN A 22 -1.33 11.06 19.04
N SER A 23 -1.89 11.55 17.92
CA SER A 23 -1.97 10.84 16.64
C SER A 23 -0.60 10.46 16.06
N ALA A 24 0.44 11.25 16.34
CA ALA A 24 1.81 10.97 15.91
C ALA A 24 2.35 9.61 16.39
N ARG A 25 1.77 9.01 17.45
CA ARG A 25 2.16 7.68 17.95
C ARG A 25 1.68 6.52 17.07
N PHE A 26 0.87 6.78 16.06
CA PHE A 26 0.34 5.75 15.15
C PHE A 26 1.06 5.76 13.80
N VAL A 27 1.71 6.86 13.44
CA VAL A 27 2.44 7.00 12.18
C VAL A 27 3.64 6.05 12.19
N ASN A 28 3.82 5.29 11.11
CA ASN A 28 4.92 4.32 10.93
C ASN A 28 5.04 3.27 12.05
N THR A 29 3.93 2.96 12.75
CA THR A 29 3.95 1.97 13.83
C THR A 29 3.65 0.58 13.32
N VAL A 30 4.59 -0.34 13.52
CA VAL A 30 4.42 -1.77 13.20
C VAL A 30 3.83 -2.49 14.41
N ILE A 31 2.64 -3.07 14.25
CA ILE A 31 1.98 -3.89 15.27
C ILE A 31 2.20 -5.36 14.93
N GLN A 32 2.98 -6.06 15.76
CA GLN A 32 3.18 -7.51 15.61
C GLN A 32 2.21 -8.28 16.49
N THR A 33 1.55 -9.28 15.91
CA THR A 33 0.74 -10.24 16.68
C THR A 33 1.63 -11.34 17.22
N SER A 34 1.41 -11.76 18.46
CA SER A 34 2.30 -12.71 19.12
C SER A 34 2.28 -14.14 18.55
N MET A 35 1.35 -14.51 17.64
CA MET A 35 1.19 -15.85 17.02
C MET A 35 0.32 -15.76 15.74
N PRO A 36 0.48 -16.68 14.75
CA PRO A 36 -0.45 -16.82 13.62
C PRO A 36 -1.87 -17.16 14.12
N ALA A 37 -2.91 -16.63 13.45
CA ALA A 37 -4.33 -16.71 13.81
C ALA A 37 -4.84 -15.83 14.98
N ARG A 38 -4.11 -14.77 15.36
CA ARG A 38 -4.67 -13.70 16.20
C ARG A 38 -5.29 -12.59 15.35
N LYS A 39 -6.38 -11.99 15.82
CA LYS A 39 -7.09 -10.89 15.15
C LYS A 39 -6.43 -9.54 15.43
N LEU A 40 -6.16 -8.75 14.39
CA LEU A 40 -5.90 -7.32 14.51
C LEU A 40 -7.26 -6.63 14.67
N MET A 41 -7.49 -5.95 15.80
CA MET A 41 -8.76 -5.26 16.06
C MET A 41 -8.53 -3.76 16.08
N ILE A 42 -9.05 -3.08 15.05
CA ILE A 42 -9.09 -1.62 14.99
C ILE A 42 -10.44 -1.19 15.56
N LYS A 43 -10.44 -0.50 16.69
CA LYS A 43 -11.66 0.02 17.33
C LYS A 43 -11.66 1.55 17.23
N PHE A 44 -12.70 2.09 16.61
CA PHE A 44 -12.96 3.52 16.59
C PHE A 44 -13.88 3.87 17.76
N ASP A 45 -13.49 4.88 18.52
CA ASP A 45 -14.29 5.44 19.60
C ASP A 45 -14.53 6.91 19.24
N SER A 46 -15.57 7.15 18.45
CA SER A 46 -15.97 8.51 18.09
C SER A 46 -16.74 9.08 19.26
N ALA A 47 -16.13 10.00 20.01
CA ALA A 47 -16.89 10.83 20.92
C ALA A 47 -17.83 11.67 20.05
N ASP A 48 -19.15 11.48 20.19
CA ASP A 48 -20.17 12.13 19.39
C ASP A 48 -19.98 13.65 19.32
N VAL A 49 -19.47 14.15 18.20
CA VAL A 49 -19.39 15.59 17.91
C VAL A 49 -19.96 15.82 16.53
N GLY A 50 -21.28 15.79 16.38
CA GLY A 50 -22.12 16.51 15.39
C GLY A 50 -21.70 16.59 13.91
N GLN A 51 -20.64 15.91 13.49
CA GLN A 51 -20.03 15.92 12.18
C GLN A 51 -19.83 14.47 11.76
N VAL A 52 -20.31 14.15 10.56
CA VAL A 52 -20.00 12.91 9.86
C VAL A 52 -18.55 12.97 9.37
N SER A 53 -17.61 12.67 10.25
CA SER A 53 -16.22 12.42 9.85
C SER A 53 -16.10 10.96 9.41
N SER A 54 -16.01 10.73 8.10
CA SER A 54 -15.59 9.44 7.56
C SER A 54 -14.08 9.31 7.68
N PHE A 55 -13.61 8.15 8.11
CA PHE A 55 -12.19 7.79 8.06
C PHE A 55 -11.99 6.69 7.01
N GLU A 56 -10.86 6.72 6.34
CA GLU A 56 -10.40 5.66 5.44
C GLU A 56 -9.15 5.03 6.04
N ILE A 57 -9.09 3.70 6.08
CA ILE A 57 -7.89 2.96 6.48
C ILE A 57 -7.52 2.01 5.36
N THR A 58 -6.30 2.19 4.86
CA THR A 58 -5.65 1.25 3.94
C THR A 58 -4.70 0.36 4.74
N VAL A 59 -4.88 -0.96 4.65
CA VAL A 59 -3.98 -1.95 5.25
C VAL A 59 -3.35 -2.76 4.14
N THR A 60 -2.06 -2.52 3.90
CA THR A 60 -1.33 -3.15 2.80
C THR A 60 -0.40 -4.25 3.33
N PRO A 61 -0.42 -5.46 2.74
CA PRO A 61 0.60 -6.47 2.99
C PRO A 61 1.93 -6.05 2.32
N TYR A 62 3.02 -6.05 3.07
CA TYR A 62 4.35 -5.74 2.54
C TYR A 62 5.37 -6.83 2.88
N TYR A 63 6.36 -6.97 2.01
CA TYR A 63 7.54 -7.79 2.19
C TYR A 63 8.75 -6.90 2.30
N LEU A 64 9.65 -7.24 3.22
CA LEU A 64 10.94 -6.58 3.35
C LEU A 64 11.96 -7.27 2.45
N GLY A 65 12.27 -6.63 1.33
CA GLY A 65 13.32 -7.06 0.41
C GLY A 65 14.72 -6.77 0.94
N SER A 66 15.73 -7.50 0.46
CA SER A 66 17.11 -7.04 0.59
C SER A 66 17.27 -5.78 -0.26
N SER A 67 18.14 -4.84 0.13
CA SER A 67 18.36 -3.57 -0.59
C SER A 67 18.40 -3.81 -2.10
N PHE A 68 17.31 -3.44 -2.80
CA PHE A 68 17.07 -3.59 -4.25
C PHE A 68 16.41 -4.87 -4.80
N ASN A 69 16.14 -5.91 -4.02
CA ASN A 69 15.51 -7.14 -4.52
C ASN A 69 14.18 -7.44 -3.80
N CYS A 70 13.09 -7.43 -4.57
CA CYS A 70 11.82 -8.01 -4.17
C CYS A 70 11.75 -9.49 -4.62
N PRO A 71 10.99 -10.35 -3.93
CA PRO A 71 10.68 -11.68 -4.41
C PRO A 71 10.01 -11.64 -5.79
N ALA A 72 9.96 -12.79 -6.48
CA ALA A 72 9.16 -12.91 -7.69
C ALA A 72 7.68 -12.57 -7.40
N ASP A 73 6.98 -12.00 -8.39
CA ASP A 73 5.57 -11.58 -8.30
C ASP A 73 5.30 -10.43 -7.30
N HIS A 74 6.32 -9.60 -7.04
CA HIS A 74 6.21 -8.43 -6.17
C HIS A 74 6.72 -7.16 -6.84
N PHE A 75 6.00 -6.08 -6.60
CA PHE A 75 6.33 -4.74 -7.02
C PHE A 75 7.10 -4.01 -5.93
N ARG A 76 8.17 -3.32 -6.32
CA ARG A 76 9.00 -2.52 -5.41
C ARG A 76 8.50 -1.08 -5.40
N CYS A 77 8.11 -0.59 -4.21
CA CYS A 77 7.76 0.81 -4.02
C CYS A 77 8.97 1.73 -4.33
N PHE A 78 8.71 2.95 -4.79
CA PHE A 78 9.76 3.82 -5.32
C PHE A 78 10.55 4.55 -4.23
N ASN A 79 9.86 5.00 -3.19
CA ASN A 79 10.41 5.80 -2.12
C ASN A 79 11.22 4.94 -1.13
N THR A 80 10.70 3.77 -0.78
CA THR A 80 11.32 2.83 0.17
C THR A 80 11.94 1.65 -0.58
N ARG A 81 13.25 1.46 -0.44
CA ARG A 81 14.00 0.48 -1.27
C ARG A 81 13.77 -0.97 -0.87
N ASP A 82 13.25 -1.18 0.31
CA ASP A 82 13.01 -2.44 1.01
C ASP A 82 11.53 -2.83 1.04
N HIS A 83 10.60 -1.94 0.68
CA HIS A 83 9.18 -2.30 0.64
C HIS A 83 8.80 -2.88 -0.71
N CYS A 84 8.22 -4.07 -0.64
CA CYS A 84 7.67 -4.79 -1.76
C CYS A 84 6.21 -5.13 -1.48
N ILE A 85 5.32 -4.90 -2.43
CA ILE A 85 3.91 -5.29 -2.36
C ILE A 85 3.64 -6.39 -3.41
N PRO A 86 2.62 -7.25 -3.23
CA PRO A 86 2.23 -8.20 -4.26
C PRO A 86 1.87 -7.50 -5.59
N ASP A 87 2.30 -8.03 -6.73
CA ASP A 87 1.94 -7.47 -8.05
C ASP A 87 0.42 -7.43 -8.25
N SER A 88 -0.34 -8.32 -7.59
CA SER A 88 -1.80 -8.40 -7.68
C SER A 88 -2.55 -7.20 -7.11
N ILE A 89 -1.89 -6.37 -6.29
CA ILE A 89 -2.46 -5.15 -5.70
C ILE A 89 -1.83 -3.88 -6.28
N THR A 90 -1.18 -4.00 -7.45
CA THR A 90 -0.82 -2.84 -8.24
C THR A 90 -1.99 -2.45 -9.13
N CYS A 91 -2.22 -1.15 -9.31
CA CYS A 91 -3.29 -0.62 -10.15
C CYS A 91 -4.71 -1.05 -9.69
N ASP A 92 -4.91 -1.20 -8.38
CA ASP A 92 -6.19 -1.53 -7.77
C ASP A 92 -6.99 -0.28 -7.35
N GLY A 93 -6.40 0.91 -7.55
CA GLY A 93 -6.99 2.21 -7.22
C GLY A 93 -6.72 2.66 -5.79
N VAL A 94 -5.87 1.96 -5.04
CA VAL A 94 -5.49 2.28 -3.67
C VAL A 94 -3.98 2.49 -3.58
N ASP A 95 -3.54 3.58 -2.94
CA ASP A 95 -2.10 3.82 -2.71
C ASP A 95 -1.56 2.87 -1.63
N ASN A 96 -1.04 1.72 -2.06
CA ASN A 96 -0.48 0.70 -1.19
C ASN A 96 0.99 0.99 -0.83
N CYS A 97 1.72 1.72 -1.68
CA CYS A 97 3.12 2.07 -1.42
C CYS A 97 3.30 3.34 -0.56
N PHE A 98 2.23 4.10 -0.29
CA PHE A 98 2.25 5.40 0.39
C PHE A 98 3.05 6.48 -0.36
N ASP A 99 3.41 6.19 -1.61
CA ASP A 99 4.08 7.08 -2.56
C ASP A 99 3.40 7.06 -3.94
N ASN A 100 2.28 6.34 -4.06
CA ASN A 100 1.47 6.17 -5.25
C ASN A 100 2.24 5.56 -6.45
N SER A 101 3.36 4.87 -6.20
CA SER A 101 4.16 4.25 -7.26
C SER A 101 3.50 3.01 -7.86
N ASP A 102 2.71 2.29 -7.08
CA ASP A 102 1.87 1.16 -7.46
C ASP A 102 0.62 1.56 -8.25
N GLU A 103 0.22 2.83 -8.20
CA GLU A 103 -0.91 3.41 -8.95
C GLU A 103 -0.45 4.34 -10.08
N SER A 104 0.80 4.19 -10.50
CA SER A 104 1.38 5.07 -11.49
C SER A 104 0.89 4.76 -12.91
N ASN A 105 0.65 5.81 -13.70
CA ASN A 105 0.14 5.68 -15.07
C ASN A 105 0.99 4.75 -15.95
N TYR A 106 2.32 4.76 -15.81
CA TYR A 106 3.20 3.90 -16.62
C TYR A 106 3.09 2.41 -16.24
N LEU A 107 2.65 2.11 -15.01
CA LEU A 107 2.40 0.77 -14.52
C LEU A 107 1.00 0.29 -14.98
N CYS A 108 -0.01 1.15 -14.83
CA CYS A 108 -1.43 0.81 -15.03
C CYS A 108 -1.93 0.91 -16.47
N THR A 109 -1.14 1.48 -17.37
CA THR A 109 -1.46 1.50 -18.82
C THR A 109 -1.27 0.15 -19.51
N GLY A 110 -0.93 -0.90 -18.77
CA GLY A 110 -0.80 -2.29 -19.22
C GLY A 110 0.52 -2.58 -19.95
N ARG A 111 0.94 -3.84 -19.89
CA ARG A 111 2.19 -4.33 -20.48
C ARG A 111 1.94 -5.56 -21.36
N ILE A 112 2.69 -5.67 -22.46
CA ILE A 112 2.83 -6.93 -23.20
C ILE A 112 4.23 -7.47 -22.90
N GLY A 113 4.31 -8.47 -22.01
CA GLY A 113 5.57 -8.91 -21.42
C GLY A 113 6.21 -7.81 -20.57
N ASN A 114 7.50 -7.53 -20.78
CA ASN A 114 8.24 -6.49 -20.06
C ASN A 114 8.13 -5.09 -20.68
N LEU A 115 7.30 -4.91 -21.72
CA LEU A 115 7.22 -3.65 -22.46
C LEU A 115 5.90 -2.91 -22.16
N PRO A 116 5.94 -1.62 -21.76
CA PRO A 116 4.72 -0.82 -21.61
C PRO A 116 4.00 -0.70 -22.95
N LEU A 117 2.67 -0.80 -22.92
CA LEU A 117 1.81 -0.69 -24.09
C LEU A 117 2.13 0.48 -25.03
N PRO A 118 2.41 1.73 -24.56
CA PRO A 118 2.80 2.82 -25.46
C PRO A 118 4.09 2.52 -26.25
N LEU A 119 5.08 1.87 -25.65
CA LEU A 119 6.31 1.48 -26.37
C LEU A 119 6.03 0.37 -27.38
N PHE A 120 5.19 -0.60 -27.03
CA PHE A 120 4.80 -1.66 -27.96
C PHE A 120 4.10 -1.08 -29.20
N ILE A 121 3.19 -0.12 -29.02
CA ILE A 121 2.50 0.57 -30.12
C ILE A 121 3.50 1.30 -31.02
N ILE A 122 4.45 2.04 -30.45
CA ILE A 122 5.48 2.74 -31.23
C ILE A 122 6.33 1.75 -32.05
N LEU A 123 6.73 0.63 -31.45
CA LEU A 123 7.50 -0.39 -32.15
C LEU A 123 6.71 -1.02 -33.31
N VAL A 124 5.43 -1.33 -33.10
CA VAL A 124 4.57 -1.91 -34.15
C VAL A 124 4.33 -0.92 -35.29
N ILE A 125 4.00 0.34 -34.98
CA ILE A 125 3.80 1.38 -36.00
C ILE A 125 5.10 1.64 -36.76
N GLY A 126 6.24 1.72 -36.06
CA GLY A 126 7.55 1.88 -36.70
C GLY A 126 7.89 0.74 -37.65
N ARG A 127 7.60 -0.52 -37.26
CA ARG A 127 7.78 -1.69 -38.12
C ARG A 127 6.87 -1.66 -39.35
N LEU A 128 5.60 -1.28 -39.20
CA LEU A 128 4.66 -1.16 -40.31
C LEU A 128 5.07 -0.06 -41.29
N ALA A 129 5.44 1.13 -40.80
CA ALA A 129 5.89 2.24 -41.63
C ALA A 129 7.17 1.92 -42.41
N LEU A 130 8.15 1.26 -41.77
CA LEU A 130 9.35 0.76 -42.43
C LEU A 130 9.01 -0.28 -43.51
N CYS A 131 8.06 -1.17 -43.25
CA CYS A 131 7.63 -2.17 -44.21
C CYS A 131 6.98 -1.53 -45.45
N SER A 132 6.13 -0.51 -45.25
CA SER A 132 5.50 0.25 -46.35
C SER A 132 6.50 1.00 -47.23
N ILE A 133 7.63 1.45 -46.66
CA ILE A 133 8.70 2.13 -47.42
C ILE A 133 9.53 1.14 -48.25
N ILE A 134 9.71 -0.09 -47.76
CA ILE A 134 10.52 -1.12 -48.44
C ILE A 134 9.74 -1.81 -49.57
N ILE A 135 8.40 -1.82 -49.50
CA ILE A 135 7.52 -2.46 -50.49
C ILE A 135 7.09 -1.46 -51.60
N ALA A 136 7.39 -0.16 -51.45
CA ALA A 136 7.10 0.89 -52.43
C ALA A 136 8.24 1.11 -53.44
#